data_AF-A0A9E4UHY4-F1
#
_entry.id   AF-A0A9E4UHY4-F1
#
_cell.length_a   1.000
_cell.length_b   1.000
_cell.length_c   1.000
_cell.angle_alpha   90.00
_cell.angle_beta   90.00
_cell.angle_gamma   90.00
#
_symmetry.space_group_name_H-M   'P 1'
#
loop_
_entity.id
_entity.type
_entity.pdbx_description
1 polymer ?
#
loop_
_entity_poly.entity_id
_entity_poly.type
_entity_poly.pdbx_seq_one_letter_code
_entity_poly.pdbx_strand_id
1 'polypeptide(L)'
;MGGSMEDGAPGAWEVLVNNRACENKQTCIDVCPTDVFDMLPATVRHPLFWLKIKAHGGQQAVPVREESCIGCMECVTACPELAITVTRRVAS
;
A
#
# COMPACT_ATOMS: atom_id res chain seq x y z
N MET A 1 -24.35 1.51 -20.67
CA MET A 1 -22.96 1.24 -20.23
C MET A 1 -23.05 0.74 -18.80
N GLY A 2 -23.05 -0.58 -18.61
CA GLY A 2 -23.21 -1.21 -17.30
C GLY A 2 -21.90 -1.87 -16.90
N GLY A 3 -21.33 -1.43 -15.78
CA GLY A 3 -20.40 -2.23 -14.99
C GLY A 3 -21.17 -2.73 -13.78
N SER A 4 -21.32 -4.04 -13.65
CA SER A 4 -21.91 -4.69 -12.49
C SER A 4 -21.16 -4.28 -11.23
N MET A 5 -21.85 -4.15 -10.10
CA MET A 5 -21.29 -3.81 -8.79
C MET A 5 -20.38 -4.92 -8.19
N GLU A 6 -19.62 -5.62 -9.03
CA GLU A 6 -18.82 -6.81 -8.72
C GLU A 6 -17.30 -6.53 -8.67
N ASP A 7 -16.87 -5.31 -9.02
CA ASP A 7 -15.45 -4.95 -9.12
C ASP A 7 -14.80 -4.54 -7.78
N GLY A 8 -15.55 -4.54 -6.67
CA GLY A 8 -15.10 -3.97 -5.39
C GLY A 8 -15.48 -4.76 -4.15
N ALA A 9 -15.66 -6.08 -4.25
CA ALA A 9 -15.95 -6.88 -3.07
C ALA A 9 -14.79 -6.79 -2.05
N PRO A 10 -15.06 -6.51 -0.76
CA PRO A 10 -14.07 -6.57 0.30
C PRO A 10 -13.31 -7.89 0.26
N GLY A 11 -11.98 -7.83 0.31
CA GLY A 11 -11.13 -9.01 0.20
C GLY A 11 -10.99 -9.60 -1.21
N ALA A 12 -11.33 -8.88 -2.28
CA ALA A 12 -11.00 -9.28 -3.66
C ALA A 12 -9.58 -8.86 -4.10
N TRP A 13 -8.89 -8.06 -3.29
CA TRP A 13 -7.62 -7.41 -3.64
C TRP A 13 -6.50 -7.87 -2.71
N GLU A 14 -5.30 -7.92 -3.27
CA GLU A 14 -4.02 -8.06 -2.58
C GLU A 14 -3.27 -6.73 -2.71
N VAL A 15 -2.72 -6.23 -1.61
CA VAL A 15 -2.04 -4.95 -1.52
C VAL A 15 -0.65 -5.18 -0.95
N LEU A 16 0.38 -4.96 -1.76
CA LEU A 16 1.77 -5.18 -1.37
C LEU A 16 2.50 -3.84 -1.28
N VAL A 17 3.27 -3.65 -0.21
CA VAL A 17 4.18 -2.52 -0.05
C VAL A 17 5.63 -3.01 -0.09
N ASN A 18 6.40 -2.50 -1.05
CA ASN A 18 7.83 -2.76 -1.16
C ASN A 18 8.60 -1.99 -0.05
N ASN A 19 8.97 -2.71 1.00
CA ASN A 19 9.71 -2.17 2.13
C ASN A 19 11.15 -1.70 1.79
N ARG A 20 11.67 -1.96 0.58
CA ARG A 20 12.96 -1.39 0.14
C ARG A 20 12.79 -0.03 -0.54
N ALA A 21 11.57 0.29 -0.96
CA ALA A 21 11.23 1.53 -1.67
C ALA A 21 10.47 2.53 -0.79
N CYS A 22 9.58 2.08 0.10
CA CYS A 22 8.73 2.98 0.90
C CYS A 22 9.55 3.92 1.83
N GLU A 23 9.35 5.23 1.65
CA GLU A 23 10.04 6.32 2.38
C GLU A 23 9.10 7.18 3.27
N ASN A 24 8.01 6.62 3.81
CA ASN A 24 7.14 7.33 4.77
C ASN A 24 6.61 8.69 4.25
N LYS A 25 6.24 8.78 2.96
CA LYS A 25 5.63 10.00 2.41
C LYS A 25 4.17 10.17 2.78
N GLN A 26 3.54 9.11 3.30
CA GLN A 26 2.16 9.06 3.78
C GLN A 26 1.06 9.37 2.75
N THR A 27 1.41 9.64 1.49
CA THR A 27 0.45 9.91 0.41
C THR A 27 -0.56 8.78 0.23
N CYS A 28 -0.20 7.53 0.51
CA CYS A 28 -1.13 6.40 0.48
C CYS A 28 -2.22 6.47 1.54
N ILE A 29 -1.99 7.13 2.69
CA ILE A 29 -3.00 7.40 3.71
C ILE A 29 -3.91 8.51 3.20
N ASP A 30 -3.34 9.59 2.66
CA ASP A 30 -4.08 10.77 2.22
C ASP A 30 -5.08 10.45 1.09
N VAL A 31 -4.72 9.56 0.16
CA VAL A 31 -5.53 9.26 -1.02
C VAL A 31 -6.42 8.03 -0.85
N CYS A 32 -6.26 7.22 0.20
CA CYS A 32 -7.01 5.98 0.31
C CYS A 32 -8.42 6.23 0.88
N PRO A 33 -9.50 6.02 0.10
CA PRO A 33 -10.85 6.33 0.54
C PRO A 33 -11.38 5.36 1.60
N THR A 34 -10.77 4.18 1.72
CA THR A 34 -11.16 3.14 2.68
C THR A 34 -10.10 2.88 3.74
N ASP A 35 -9.15 3.80 3.88
CA ASP A 35 -8.16 3.79 4.97
C ASP A 35 -7.42 2.45 5.09
N VAL A 36 -6.81 1.95 4.01
CA VAL A 36 -6.14 0.62 4.02
C VAL A 36 -4.83 0.60 4.82
N PHE A 37 -4.14 1.73 4.95
CA PHE A 37 -2.74 1.80 5.38
C PHE A 37 -2.54 2.44 6.75
N ASP A 38 -1.63 1.87 7.55
CA ASP A 38 -1.05 2.51 8.73
C ASP A 38 0.46 2.70 8.55
N MET A 39 1.05 3.66 9.27
CA MET A 39 2.50 3.84 9.34
C MET A 39 3.10 3.12 10.55
N LEU A 40 3.74 1.97 10.32
CA LEU A 40 4.34 1.16 11.38
C LEU A 40 5.87 1.21 11.33
N PRO A 41 6.58 0.93 12.45
CA PRO A 41 8.04 0.85 12.46
C PRO A 41 8.59 -0.12 11.40
N ALA A 42 9.57 0.34 10.64
CA ALA A 42 10.18 -0.45 9.57
C ALA A 42 10.89 -1.68 10.11
N THR A 43 10.71 -2.83 9.45
CA THR A 43 11.32 -4.12 9.83
C THR A 43 12.53 -4.49 8.99
N VAL A 44 12.92 -3.65 8.03
CA VAL A 44 14.06 -3.88 7.13
C VAL A 44 15.37 -3.88 7.90
N ARG A 45 16.14 -4.96 7.74
CA ARG A 45 17.43 -5.17 8.43
C ARG A 45 18.65 -5.01 7.55
N HIS A 46 18.49 -4.92 6.24
CA HIS A 46 19.62 -4.76 5.33
C HIS A 46 20.25 -3.36 5.54
N PRO A 47 21.56 -3.25 5.85
CA PRO A 47 22.16 -2.00 6.33
C PRO A 47 21.91 -0.79 5.42
N LEU A 48 22.02 -0.97 4.10
CA LEU A 48 21.80 0.09 3.12
C LEU A 48 20.36 0.66 3.18
N PHE A 49 19.36 -0.23 3.20
CA PHE A 49 17.96 0.17 3.19
C PHE A 49 17.51 0.64 4.58
N TRP A 50 18.02 0.02 5.65
CA TRP A 50 17.77 0.45 7.02
C TRP A 50 18.22 1.90 7.25
N LEU A 51 19.44 2.26 6.81
CA LEU A 51 19.95 3.62 6.95
C LEU A 51 19.09 4.63 6.17
N LYS A 52 18.74 4.29 4.92
CA LYS A 52 17.82 5.08 4.10
C LYS A 52 16.49 5.31 4.82
N ILE A 53 15.83 4.24 5.26
CA ILE A 53 14.51 4.32 5.90
C ILE A 53 14.57 5.12 7.21
N LYS A 54 15.65 4.98 7.99
CA LYS A 54 15.89 5.80 9.19
C LYS A 54 15.98 7.29 8.87
N ALA A 55 16.63 7.68 7.76
CA ALA A 55 16.68 9.06 7.31
C ALA A 55 15.30 9.62 6.90
N HIS A 56 14.34 8.74 6.58
CA HIS A 56 12.96 9.06 6.25
C HIS A 56 11.96 8.74 7.38
N GLY A 57 12.40 8.81 8.64
CA GLY A 57 11.52 8.70 9.81
C GLY A 57 11.26 7.29 10.32
N GLY A 58 11.87 6.26 9.72
CA GLY A 58 11.92 4.91 10.31
C GLY A 58 10.59 4.15 10.32
N GLN A 59 9.55 4.65 9.65
CA GLN A 59 8.24 4.02 9.50
C GLN A 59 7.99 3.66 8.03
N GLN A 60 7.13 2.67 7.80
CA GLN A 60 6.69 2.27 6.46
C GLN A 60 5.19 1.99 6.45
N ALA A 61 4.57 2.19 5.29
CA ALA A 61 3.17 1.88 5.10
C ALA A 61 2.95 0.37 5.22
N VAL A 62 1.95 -0.02 5.99
CA VAL A 62 1.51 -1.41 6.14
C VAL A 62 0.00 -1.46 5.83
N PRO A 63 -0.44 -2.31 4.88
CA PRO A 63 -1.85 -2.45 4.52
C PRO A 63 -2.59 -3.28 5.59
N VAL A 64 -2.80 -2.69 6.77
CA VAL A 64 -3.40 -3.36 7.93
C VAL A 64 -4.88 -3.69 7.75
N ARG A 65 -5.55 -3.00 6.81
CA ARG A 65 -6.97 -3.15 6.46
C ARG A 65 -7.13 -3.51 4.99
N GLU A 66 -6.27 -4.41 4.48
CA GLU A 66 -6.26 -4.83 3.06
C GLU A 66 -7.65 -5.30 2.58
N GLU A 67 -8.42 -5.95 3.43
CA GLU A 67 -9.78 -6.41 3.12
C GLU A 67 -10.74 -5.27 2.75
N SER A 68 -10.45 -4.04 3.19
CA SER A 68 -11.23 -2.84 2.85
C SER A 68 -10.80 -2.21 1.51
N CYS A 69 -9.77 -2.74 0.85
CA CYS A 69 -9.34 -2.26 -0.45
C CYS A 69 -10.44 -2.50 -1.50
N ILE A 70 -10.78 -1.45 -2.26
CA ILE A 70 -11.76 -1.49 -3.35
C ILE A 70 -11.12 -1.50 -4.75
N GLY A 71 -9.79 -1.61 -4.83
CA GLY A 71 -9.08 -1.67 -6.12
C GLY A 71 -9.06 -0.37 -6.93
N CYS A 72 -9.22 0.80 -6.30
CA CYS A 72 -9.26 2.09 -7.00
C CYS A 72 -7.91 2.55 -7.59
N MET A 73 -6.79 1.95 -7.15
CA MET A 73 -5.42 2.26 -7.63
C MET A 73 -4.89 3.67 -7.33
N GLU A 74 -5.58 4.49 -6.55
CA GLU A 74 -5.13 5.85 -6.21
C GLU A 74 -3.79 5.84 -5.47
N CYS A 75 -3.61 4.94 -4.50
CA CYS A 75 -2.37 4.82 -3.75
C CYS A 75 -1.18 4.38 -4.62
N VAL A 76 -1.42 3.59 -5.67
CA VAL A 76 -0.40 3.16 -6.64
C VAL A 76 0.08 4.36 -7.45
N THR A 77 -0.87 5.17 -7.94
CA THR A 77 -0.57 6.36 -8.76
C THR A 77 0.07 7.48 -7.93
N ALA A 78 -0.39 7.69 -6.70
CA ALA A 78 0.07 8.79 -5.86
C ALA A 78 1.42 8.54 -5.17
N CYS A 79 1.88 7.28 -5.09
CA CYS A 79 3.14 6.97 -4.40
C CYS A 79 4.36 7.44 -5.21
N PRO A 80 5.13 8.44 -4.73
CA PRO A 80 6.29 8.95 -5.48
C PRO A 80 7.42 7.93 -5.60
N GLU A 81 7.48 6.95 -4.70
CA GLU A 81 8.51 5.91 -4.67
C GLU A 81 8.13 4.65 -5.46
N LEU A 82 6.93 4.61 -6.07
CA LEU A 82 6.39 3.44 -6.76
C LEU A 82 6.43 2.17 -5.88
N ALA A 83 6.17 2.34 -4.58
CA ALA A 83 6.35 1.29 -3.58
C ALA A 83 5.13 0.39 -3.39
N ILE A 84 4.00 0.66 -4.06
CA ILE A 84 2.72 0.00 -3.79
C ILE A 84 2.25 -0.74 -5.04
N THR A 85 1.86 -2.01 -4.86
CA THR A 85 1.22 -2.83 -5.90
C THR A 85 -0.15 -3.28 -5.38
N VAL A 86 -1.16 -3.20 -6.24
CA VAL A 86 -2.50 -3.72 -5.94
C VAL A 86 -2.91 -4.65 -7.07
N THR A 87 -3.25 -5.90 -6.73
CA THR A 87 -3.62 -6.96 -7.68
C THR A 87 -4.93 -7.59 -7.28
N ARG A 88 -5.73 -7.98 -8.27
CA ARG A 88 -6.96 -8.74 -8.01
C ARG A 88 -6.57 -10.16 -7.63
N ARG A 89 -7.08 -10.67 -6.51
CA ARG A 89 -6.96 -12.08 -6.16
C ARG A 89 -7.80 -12.88 -7.14
N VAL A 90 -7.18 -13.80 -7.85
CA VAL A 90 -7.89 -14.79 -8.67
C VAL A 90 -8.30 -15.95 -7.76
N ALA A 91 -9.57 -16.33 -7.79
CA ALA A 91 -9.99 -17.57 -7.17
C ALA A 91 -9.39 -18.74 -7.97
N SER A 92 -8.61 -19.57 -7.30
CA SER A 92 -8.02 -20.79 -7.88
C SER A 92 -9.07 -21.84 -8.21
#